data_AF-A0A9D1GMC7-F1
#
_entry.id   AF-A0A9D1GMC7-F1
#
_cell.length_a   1.000
_cell.length_b   1.000
_cell.length_c   1.000
_cell.angle_alpha   90.00
_cell.angle_beta   90.00
_cell.angle_gamma   90.00
#
_symmetry.space_group_name_H-M   'P 1'
#
loop_
_entity.id
_entity.type
_entity.pdbx_description
1 polymer ?
#
loop_
_entity_poly.entity_id
_entity_poly.type
_entity_poly.pdbx_seq_one_letter_code
_entity_poly.pdbx_strand_id
1 'polypeptide(L)'
;MAFSENLKRIRKSKGMSQADLAKKANLSEVSVRKYESGERNPKLETRILLANALSVPFDELNGGPWVEKKDGNMFFYNEHHYPKSQYDSDYKIKPQNFESSVFLSAKELLIKYRKALGIYEEALKSAVLELDRLRGEMANIEKTIDLLENEKRVIQNEIMLLEADMKTSSQTNTEPMPDKREME
;
A
#
# COMPACT_ATOMS: atom_id res chain seq x y z
N MET A 1 -10.50 31.66 17.10
CA MET A 1 -10.92 32.12 15.76
C MET A 1 -11.72 31.03 15.11
N ALA A 2 -12.88 31.35 14.55
CA ALA A 2 -13.76 30.39 13.88
C ALA A 2 -13.28 30.12 12.44
N PHE A 3 -13.53 28.93 11.90
CA PHE A 3 -13.22 28.53 10.52
C PHE A 3 -13.61 29.60 9.48
N SER A 4 -14.79 30.21 9.64
CA SER A 4 -15.32 31.25 8.75
C SER A 4 -14.41 32.49 8.67
N GLU A 5 -13.86 32.92 9.80
CA GLU A 5 -12.94 34.06 9.90
C GLU A 5 -11.61 33.75 9.21
N ASN A 6 -11.07 32.54 9.43
CA ASN A 6 -9.84 32.09 8.80
C ASN A 6 -9.99 31.97 7.28
N LEU A 7 -11.09 31.38 6.82
CA LEU A 7 -11.40 31.27 5.39
C LEU A 7 -11.37 32.64 4.72
N LYS A 8 -12.06 33.62 5.31
CA LYS A 8 -12.13 34.99 4.79
C LYS A 8 -10.78 35.71 4.85
N ARG A 9 -10.04 35.56 5.96
CA ARG A 9 -8.73 36.19 6.16
C ARG A 9 -7.69 35.67 5.15
N ILE A 10 -7.57 34.35 5.01
CA ILE A 10 -6.60 33.71 4.11
C ILE A 10 -6.95 34.02 2.65
N ARG A 11 -8.24 33.98 2.28
CA ARG A 11 -8.66 34.37 0.93
C ARG A 11 -8.23 35.81 0.61
N LYS A 12 -8.48 36.74 1.53
CA LYS A 12 -8.12 38.15 1.36
C LYS A 12 -6.61 38.37 1.30
N SER A 13 -5.82 37.68 2.14
CA SER A 13 -4.35 37.80 2.10
C SER A 13 -3.76 37.29 0.78
N LYS A 14 -4.47 36.39 0.09
CA LYS A 14 -4.12 35.91 -1.26
C LYS A 14 -4.70 36.76 -2.39
N GLY A 15 -5.35 37.89 -2.10
CA GLY A 15 -5.91 38.79 -3.11
C GLY A 15 -7.06 38.19 -3.94
N MET A 16 -7.71 37.12 -3.45
CA MET A 16 -8.75 36.42 -4.19
C MET A 16 -10.14 36.99 -3.89
N SER A 17 -11.03 37.08 -4.88
CA SER A 17 -12.46 37.32 -4.66
C SER A 17 -13.17 36.04 -4.18
N GLN A 18 -14.41 36.15 -3.69
CA GLN A 18 -15.21 34.97 -3.32
C GLN A 18 -15.49 34.08 -4.54
N ALA A 19 -15.74 34.70 -5.71
CA ALA A 19 -15.89 34.01 -6.99
C ALA A 19 -14.61 33.25 -7.39
N ASP A 20 -13.42 33.84 -7.21
CA ASP A 20 -12.15 33.17 -7.53
C ASP A 20 -11.92 31.93 -6.68
N LEU A 21 -12.18 32.03 -5.37
CA LEU A 21 -12.07 30.89 -4.46
C LEU A 21 -13.09 29.81 -4.80
N ALA A 22 -14.33 30.19 -5.10
CA ALA A 22 -15.37 29.27 -5.52
C ALA A 22 -14.98 28.52 -6.79
N LYS A 23 -14.47 29.22 -7.80
CA LYS A 23 -13.98 28.63 -9.04
C LYS A 23 -12.82 27.67 -8.80
N LYS A 24 -11.83 28.04 -7.97
CA LYS A 24 -10.69 27.16 -7.65
C LYS A 24 -11.08 25.93 -6.83
N ALA A 25 -12.05 26.07 -5.92
CA ALA A 25 -12.52 24.98 -5.07
C ALA A 25 -13.61 24.11 -5.72
N ASN A 26 -14.02 24.43 -6.96
CA ASN A 26 -15.15 23.83 -7.65
C ASN A 26 -16.46 23.88 -6.82
N LEU A 27 -16.77 25.06 -6.30
CA LEU A 27 -17.95 25.37 -5.48
C LEU A 27 -18.74 26.53 -6.08
N SER A 28 -19.97 26.74 -5.60
CA SER A 28 -20.71 27.96 -5.92
C SER A 28 -20.21 29.15 -5.08
N GLU A 29 -20.22 30.36 -5.66
CA GLU A 29 -19.87 31.59 -4.94
C GLU A 29 -20.77 31.81 -3.72
N VAL A 30 -22.06 31.48 -3.85
CA VAL A 30 -23.03 31.54 -2.74
C VAL A 30 -22.60 30.62 -1.58
N SER A 31 -22.10 29.42 -1.88
CA SER A 31 -21.58 28.50 -0.86
C SER A 31 -20.41 29.14 -0.11
N VAL A 32 -19.42 29.67 -0.82
CA VAL A 32 -18.25 30.35 -0.20
C VAL A 32 -18.69 31.52 0.66
N ARG A 33 -19.61 32.36 0.17
CA ARG A 33 -20.17 33.49 0.94
C ARG A 33 -20.80 33.03 2.25
N LYS A 34 -21.62 31.96 2.21
CA LYS A 34 -22.29 31.39 3.41
C LYS A 34 -21.31 30.76 4.39
N TYR A 35 -20.19 30.21 3.90
CA TYR A 35 -19.13 29.70 4.77
C TYR A 35 -18.35 30.84 5.44
N GLU A 36 -18.04 31.92 4.72
CA GLU A 36 -17.35 33.08 5.28
C GLU A 36 -18.20 33.90 6.26
N SER A 37 -19.52 33.89 6.12
CA SER A 37 -20.44 34.52 7.08
C SER A 37 -20.72 33.65 8.31
N GLY A 38 -20.35 32.37 8.28
CA GLY A 38 -20.72 31.40 9.32
C GLY A 38 -22.17 30.93 9.27
N GLU A 39 -22.96 31.36 8.27
CA GLU A 39 -24.35 30.92 8.08
C GLU A 39 -24.45 29.40 7.84
N ARG A 40 -23.42 28.83 7.19
CA ARG A 40 -23.33 27.40 6.93
C ARG A 40 -21.98 26.86 7.35
N ASN A 41 -21.97 25.65 7.90
CA ASN A 41 -20.75 24.91 8.16
C ASN A 41 -20.48 23.94 7.00
N PRO A 42 -19.32 24.02 6.30
CA PRO A 42 -18.97 23.05 5.26
C PRO A 42 -18.65 21.68 5.85
N LYS A 43 -18.94 20.62 5.08
CA LYS A 43 -18.50 19.26 5.40
C LYS A 43 -16.98 19.13 5.29
N LEU A 44 -16.42 18.06 5.83
CA LEU A 44 -14.97 17.80 5.85
C LEU A 44 -14.37 17.83 4.43
N GLU A 45 -15.02 17.17 3.47
CA GLU A 45 -14.57 17.11 2.08
C GLU A 45 -14.52 18.51 1.46
N THR A 46 -15.53 19.34 1.74
CA THR A 46 -15.55 20.74 1.29
C THR A 46 -14.45 21.57 1.93
N ARG A 47 -14.14 21.34 3.21
CA ARG A 47 -13.03 22.02 3.90
C ARG A 47 -11.67 21.67 3.28
N ILE A 48 -11.47 20.42 2.86
CA ILE A 48 -10.26 19.99 2.13
C ILE A 48 -10.15 20.70 0.78
N LEU A 49 -11.24 20.78 0.01
CA LEU A 49 -11.26 21.51 -1.27
C LEU A 49 -10.90 22.99 -1.09
N LEU A 50 -11.43 23.63 -0.05
CA LEU A 50 -11.12 25.03 0.27
C LEU A 50 -9.65 25.22 0.67
N ALA A 51 -9.10 24.33 1.51
CA ALA A 51 -7.69 24.38 1.91
C ALA A 51 -6.75 24.22 0.70
N ASN A 52 -7.05 23.27 -0.19
CA ASN A 52 -6.29 23.05 -1.43
C ASN A 52 -6.37 24.24 -2.37
N ALA A 53 -7.58 24.80 -2.59
CA ALA A 53 -7.79 25.97 -3.44
C ALA A 53 -7.06 27.22 -2.93
N LEU A 54 -6.91 27.33 -1.61
CA LEU A 54 -6.13 28.36 -0.96
C LEU A 54 -4.65 28.00 -0.85
N SER A 55 -4.23 26.77 -1.16
CA SER A 55 -2.85 26.29 -0.97
C SER A 55 -2.33 26.57 0.45
N VAL A 56 -3.10 26.14 1.45
CA VAL A 56 -2.74 26.18 2.86
C VAL A 56 -2.96 24.81 3.51
N PRO A 57 -2.23 24.46 4.58
CA PRO A 57 -2.51 23.27 5.37
C PRO A 57 -3.94 23.28 5.90
N PHE A 58 -4.54 22.09 6.04
CA PHE A 58 -5.90 21.94 6.54
C PHE A 58 -6.07 22.61 7.91
N ASP A 59 -5.10 22.46 8.81
CA ASP A 59 -5.15 23.04 10.15
C ASP A 59 -5.11 24.57 10.12
N GLU A 60 -4.45 25.19 9.13
CA GLU A 60 -4.41 26.65 8.99
C GLU A 60 -5.79 27.24 8.75
N LEU A 61 -6.56 26.56 7.91
CA LEU A 61 -7.92 26.93 7.62
C LEU A 61 -8.85 26.63 8.81
N ASN A 62 -8.62 25.54 9.53
CA ASN A 62 -9.51 25.04 10.58
C ASN A 62 -9.22 25.59 11.98
N GLY A 63 -8.18 26.42 12.14
CA GLY A 63 -7.89 27.11 13.40
C GLY A 63 -6.88 26.39 14.29
N GLY A 64 -5.79 25.90 13.71
CA GLY A 64 -4.56 25.61 14.46
C GLY A 64 -4.13 26.82 15.30
N PRO A 65 -3.39 26.62 16.41
CA PRO A 65 -3.08 27.69 17.35
C PRO A 65 -2.23 28.78 16.67
N TRP A 66 -2.83 29.96 16.49
CA TRP A 66 -2.12 31.17 16.10
C TRP A 66 -1.50 31.78 17.35
N VAL A 67 -0.24 32.20 17.27
CA VAL A 67 0.46 32.85 18.37
C VAL A 67 1.10 34.13 17.89
N GLU A 68 0.91 35.16 18.69
CA GLU A 68 1.47 36.47 18.50
C GLU A 68 2.93 36.49 18.97
N LYS A 69 3.84 36.89 18.08
CA LYS A 69 5.22 37.17 18.45
C LYS A 69 5.33 38.52 19.17
N LYS A 70 6.41 38.72 19.92
CA LYS A 70 6.71 39.98 20.63
C LYS A 70 6.85 41.20 19.71
N ASP A 71 7.08 40.99 18.43
CA ASP A 71 7.17 42.03 17.39
C ASP A 71 5.81 42.34 16.73
N GLY A 72 4.71 41.74 17.21
CA GLY A 72 3.36 41.93 16.68
C GLY A 72 3.04 41.08 15.45
N ASN A 73 3.98 40.26 14.96
CA ASN A 73 3.74 39.38 13.83
C ASN A 73 3.03 38.09 14.24
N MET A 74 1.98 37.72 13.50
CA MET A 74 1.22 36.50 13.72
C MET A 74 1.87 35.33 12.96
N PHE A 75 2.15 34.21 13.62
CA PHE A 75 2.77 33.03 12.98
C PHE A 75 1.88 31.79 13.13
N PHE A 76 1.89 30.94 12.09
CA PHE A 76 1.18 29.66 12.07
C PHE A 76 2.10 28.52 12.55
N TYR A 77 1.74 27.85 13.65
CA TYR A 77 2.53 26.74 14.19
C TYR A 77 2.31 25.46 13.35
N ASN A 78 3.22 25.15 12.44
CA ASN A 78 3.36 23.81 11.87
C ASN A 78 4.57 23.10 12.49
N GLU A 79 4.25 22.10 13.31
CA GLU A 79 5.10 21.03 13.88
C GLU A 79 6.37 21.41 14.69
N HIS A 80 6.41 20.86 15.92
CA HIS A 80 7.58 20.67 16.81
C HIS A 80 7.95 21.65 17.92
N HIS A 81 7.07 22.50 18.45
CA HIS A 81 7.35 23.11 19.77
C HIS A 81 6.06 23.32 20.59
N TYR A 82 5.72 22.37 21.47
CA TYR A 82 4.87 22.69 22.64
C TYR A 82 5.54 23.83 23.43
N PRO A 83 4.80 24.68 24.16
CA PRO A 83 5.37 25.73 24.99
C PRO A 83 6.45 25.14 25.90
N LYS A 84 7.65 25.75 25.96
CA LYS A 84 8.77 25.29 26.83
C LYS A 84 8.36 25.11 28.30
N SER A 85 7.29 25.77 28.76
CA SER A 85 6.73 25.59 30.10
C SER A 85 6.13 24.20 30.37
N GLN A 86 5.83 23.44 29.31
CA GLN A 86 5.25 22.09 29.38
C GLN A 86 6.28 20.97 29.25
N TYR A 87 7.55 21.31 29.02
CA TYR A 87 8.66 20.36 28.99
C TYR A 87 9.48 20.45 30.29
N ASP A 88 10.04 19.33 30.72
CA ASP A 88 11.18 19.36 31.65
C ASP A 88 12.45 19.85 30.93
N SER A 89 13.56 19.96 31.67
CA SER A 89 14.85 20.40 31.13
C SER A 89 15.37 19.52 29.98
N ASP A 90 14.83 18.31 29.81
CA ASP A 90 15.27 17.30 28.86
C ASP A 90 14.29 17.15 27.68
N TYR A 91 13.39 18.12 27.49
CA TYR A 91 12.38 18.11 26.42
C TYR A 91 11.36 16.95 26.51
N LYS A 92 11.09 16.40 27.70
CA LYS A 92 9.97 15.46 27.93
C LYS A 92 8.74 16.20 28.45
N ILE A 93 7.55 15.88 27.92
CA ILE A 93 6.28 16.53 28.29
C ILE A 93 5.96 16.23 29.76
N LYS A 94 5.68 17.26 30.58
CA LYS A 94 5.25 17.11 31.97
C LYS A 94 3.83 16.51 32.02
N PRO A 95 3.63 15.30 32.57
CA PRO A 95 2.42 14.51 32.35
C PRO A 95 1.29 14.83 33.34
N GLN A 96 1.04 16.10 33.64
CA GLN A 96 0.12 16.45 34.73
C GLN A 96 -0.98 17.38 34.20
N ASN A 97 -2.15 16.78 33.95
CA ASN A 97 -3.48 17.37 33.68
C ASN A 97 -4.04 17.30 32.23
N PHE A 98 -3.82 16.20 31.50
CA PHE A 98 -4.50 15.96 30.22
C PHE A 98 -5.36 14.68 30.24
N GLU A 99 -6.40 14.67 31.07
CA GLU A 99 -7.51 13.71 30.92
C GLU A 99 -8.72 14.42 30.31
N SER A 100 -8.72 14.56 28.98
CA SER A 100 -9.94 14.85 28.23
C SER A 100 -10.46 13.54 27.63
N SER A 101 -11.78 13.28 27.73
CA SER A 101 -12.42 12.04 27.26
C SER A 101 -12.14 11.72 25.77
N VAL A 102 -11.86 12.74 24.97
CA VAL A 102 -11.49 12.62 23.54
C VAL A 102 -10.09 12.03 23.36
N PHE A 103 -9.17 12.25 24.30
CA PHE A 103 -7.81 11.71 24.23
C PHE A 103 -7.75 10.25 24.72
N LEU A 104 -8.56 9.91 25.71
CA LEU A 104 -8.74 8.53 26.16
C LEU A 104 -9.30 7.64 25.04
N SER A 105 -10.31 8.11 24.30
CA SER A 105 -10.86 7.37 23.18
C SER A 105 -9.85 7.19 22.03
N ALA A 106 -9.04 8.20 21.74
CA ALA A 106 -7.95 8.09 20.76
C ALA A 106 -6.87 7.10 21.20
N LYS A 107 -6.47 7.10 22.49
CA LYS A 107 -5.50 6.17 23.05
C LYS A 107 -6.01 4.73 23.05
N GLU A 108 -7.27 4.52 23.39
CA GLU A 108 -7.93 3.21 23.31
C GLU A 108 -8.01 2.70 21.87
N LEU A 109 -8.32 3.58 20.92
CA LEU A 109 -8.36 3.26 19.50
C LEU A 109 -6.96 2.86 18.99
N LEU A 110 -5.91 3.61 19.36
CA LEU A 110 -4.52 3.28 19.04
C LEU A 110 -4.09 1.93 19.61
N ILE A 111 -4.49 1.60 20.84
CA ILE A 111 -4.20 0.30 21.46
C ILE A 111 -4.89 -0.83 20.68
N LYS A 112 -6.15 -0.65 20.26
CA LYS A 112 -6.87 -1.63 19.44
C LYS A 112 -6.18 -1.83 18.09
N TYR A 113 -5.81 -0.75 17.41
CA TYR A 113 -5.07 -0.83 16.15
C TYR A 113 -3.72 -1.53 16.30
N ARG A 114 -2.94 -1.20 17.34
CA ARG A 114 -1.64 -1.85 17.59
C ARG A 114 -1.78 -3.35 17.84
N LYS A 115 -2.80 -3.77 18.61
CA LYS A 115 -3.08 -5.19 18.84
C LYS A 115 -3.46 -5.89 17.53
N ALA A 116 -4.35 -5.29 16.74
CA ALA A 116 -4.74 -5.83 15.45
C ALA A 116 -3.53 -5.97 14.50
N LEU A 117 -2.69 -4.94 14.43
CA LEU A 117 -1.48 -4.94 13.60
C LEU A 117 -0.52 -6.08 13.99
N GLY A 118 -0.31 -6.31 15.28
CA GLY A 118 0.50 -7.43 15.75
C GLY A 118 -0.04 -8.80 15.34
N ILE A 119 -1.37 -8.98 15.35
CA ILE A 119 -2.00 -10.23 14.88
C ILE A 119 -1.76 -10.41 13.37
N TYR A 120 -1.89 -9.34 12.58
CA TYR A 120 -1.61 -9.40 11.13
C TYR A 120 -0.13 -9.70 10.84
N GLU A 121 0.81 -9.11 11.59
CA GLU A 121 2.24 -9.39 11.43
C GLU A 121 2.56 -10.86 11.71
N GLU A 122 2.02 -11.44 12.79
CA GLU A 122 2.25 -12.86 13.11
C GLU A 122 1.58 -13.80 12.10
N ALA A 123 0.37 -13.49 11.64
CA ALA A 123 -0.28 -14.25 10.57
C ALA A 123 0.52 -14.20 9.26
N LEU A 124 1.09 -13.03 8.91
CA LEU A 124 1.92 -12.86 7.73
C LEU A 124 3.23 -13.65 7.83
N LYS A 125 3.92 -13.61 8.98
CA LYS A 125 5.13 -14.41 9.23
C LYS A 125 4.85 -15.91 9.09
N SER A 126 3.74 -16.38 9.65
CA SER A 126 3.30 -17.77 9.54
C SER A 126 3.05 -18.17 8.08
N ALA A 127 2.36 -17.31 7.32
CA ALA A 127 2.10 -17.55 5.90
C ALA A 127 3.39 -17.61 5.07
N VAL A 128 4.37 -16.74 5.34
CA VAL A 128 5.67 -16.75 4.65
C VAL A 128 6.44 -18.04 4.94
N LEU A 129 6.46 -18.49 6.20
CA LEU A 129 7.10 -19.76 6.60
C LEU A 129 6.48 -20.96 5.86
N GLU A 130 5.15 -21.01 5.72
CA GLU A 130 4.49 -22.09 5.00
C GLU A 130 4.78 -22.04 3.50
N LEU A 131 4.85 -20.85 2.90
CA LEU A 131 5.26 -20.69 1.50
C LEU A 131 6.69 -21.20 1.25
N ASP A 132 7.61 -20.92 2.15
CA ASP A 132 8.99 -21.42 2.05
C ASP A 132 9.05 -22.94 2.21
N ARG A 133 8.23 -23.51 3.11
CA ARG A 133 8.07 -24.97 3.25
C ARG A 133 7.60 -25.61 1.94
N LEU A 134 6.52 -25.09 1.37
CA LEU A 134 5.94 -25.59 0.11
C LEU A 134 6.91 -25.46 -1.06
N ARG A 135 7.69 -24.37 -1.14
CA ARG A 135 8.75 -24.22 -2.14
C ARG A 135 9.82 -25.32 -2.03
N GLY A 136 10.20 -25.67 -0.80
CA GLY A 136 11.14 -26.77 -0.56
C GLY A 136 10.58 -28.12 -1.02
N GLU A 137 9.30 -28.39 -0.76
CA GLU A 137 8.63 -29.60 -1.24
C GLU A 137 8.55 -29.64 -2.78
N MET A 138 8.18 -28.53 -3.41
CA MET A 138 8.15 -28.39 -4.87
C MET A 138 9.51 -28.69 -5.51
N ALA A 139 10.60 -28.17 -4.94
CA ALA A 139 11.95 -28.45 -5.45
C ALA A 139 12.33 -29.93 -5.38
N ASN A 140 11.82 -30.68 -4.38
CA ASN A 140 12.04 -32.12 -4.30
C ASN A 140 11.20 -32.89 -5.34
N ILE A 141 9.97 -32.44 -5.59
CA ILE A 141 9.11 -33.00 -6.62
C ILE A 141 9.74 -32.79 -8.00
N GLU A 142 10.24 -31.59 -8.29
CA GLU A 142 10.92 -31.27 -9.56
C GLU A 142 12.11 -32.20 -9.80
N LYS A 143 12.99 -32.40 -8.80
CA LYS A 143 14.09 -33.37 -8.89
C LYS A 143 13.61 -34.79 -9.18
N THR A 144 12.47 -35.18 -8.61
CA THR A 144 11.90 -36.52 -8.82
C THR A 144 11.35 -36.65 -10.23
N ILE A 145 10.71 -35.60 -10.77
CA ILE A 145 10.25 -35.56 -12.16
C ILE A 145 11.43 -35.69 -13.11
N ASP A 146 12.52 -34.95 -12.89
CA ASP A 146 13.74 -35.01 -13.72
C ASP A 146 14.32 -36.44 -13.77
N LEU A 147 14.34 -37.14 -12.62
CA LEU A 147 14.80 -38.53 -12.54
C LEU A 147 13.90 -39.46 -13.36
N LEU A 148 12.58 -39.36 -13.20
CA LEU A 148 11.61 -40.18 -13.94
C LEU A 148 11.65 -39.90 -15.45
N GLU A 149 11.87 -38.65 -15.86
CA GLU A 149 12.03 -38.30 -17.28
C GLU A 149 13.31 -38.88 -17.89
N ASN A 150 14.38 -39.01 -17.10
CA ASN A 150 15.60 -39.68 -17.52
C ASN A 150 15.39 -41.19 -17.64
N GLU A 151 14.76 -41.83 -16.65
CA GLU A 151 14.43 -43.26 -16.71
C GLU A 151 13.53 -43.59 -17.90
N LYS A 152 12.50 -42.77 -18.15
CA LYS A 152 11.63 -42.91 -19.33
C LYS A 152 12.42 -42.87 -20.63
N ARG A 153 13.39 -41.94 -20.76
CA ARG A 153 14.25 -41.84 -21.95
C ARG A 153 15.11 -43.09 -22.14
N VAL A 154 15.67 -43.64 -21.07
CA VAL A 154 16.44 -44.90 -21.12
C VAL A 154 15.58 -46.04 -21.63
N ILE A 155 14.39 -46.24 -21.04
CA ILE A 155 13.46 -47.30 -21.45
C ILE A 155 13.03 -47.13 -22.91
N GLN A 156 12.76 -45.90 -23.36
CA GLN A 156 12.40 -45.64 -24.76
C GLN A 156 13.53 -46.01 -25.72
N ASN A 157 14.78 -45.74 -25.36
CA ASN A 157 15.94 -46.15 -26.16
C ASN A 157 16.09 -47.67 -26.21
N GLU A 158 15.92 -48.36 -25.07
CA GLU A 158 15.96 -49.83 -25.01
C GLU A 158 14.88 -50.46 -25.88
N ILE A 159 13.64 -49.95 -25.83
CA ILE A 159 12.54 -50.42 -26.68
C ILE A 159 12.89 -50.22 -28.17
N MET A 160 13.44 -49.06 -28.55
CA MET A 160 13.83 -48.78 -29.93
C MET A 160 14.90 -49.77 -30.44
N LEU A 161 15.88 -50.12 -29.61
CA LEU A 161 16.89 -51.12 -29.95
C LEU A 161 16.27 -52.50 -30.15
N LEU A 162 15.39 -52.93 -29.24
CA LEU A 162 14.69 -54.21 -29.36
C LEU A 162 13.81 -54.28 -30.62
N GLU A 163 13.11 -53.19 -30.96
CA GLU A 163 12.32 -53.10 -32.20
C GLU A 163 13.19 -53.19 -33.47
N ALA A 164 14.39 -52.61 -33.44
CA ALA A 164 15.35 -52.72 -34.54
C ALA A 164 15.85 -54.17 -34.72
N ASP A 165 16.20 -54.84 -33.63
CA ASP A 165 16.68 -56.24 -33.64
C ASP A 165 15.59 -57.23 -34.12
N MET A 166 14.32 -56.97 -33.79
CA MET A 166 13.20 -57.76 -34.31
C MET A 166 13.01 -57.58 -35.82
N LYS A 167 13.23 -56.36 -36.35
CA LYS A 167 13.14 -56.08 -37.80
C LYS A 167 14.27 -56.73 -38.59
N THR A 168 15.49 -56.77 -38.05
CA THR A 168 16.63 -57.43 -38.71
C THR A 168 16.47 -58.96 -38.71
N SER A 169 15.99 -59.53 -37.60
CA SER A 169 15.74 -60.98 -37.47
C SER A 169 14.58 -61.50 -38.34
N SER A 170 13.66 -60.64 -38.77
CA SER A 170 12.57 -60.99 -39.68
C SER A 170 12.95 -60.85 -41.17
N GLN A 171 13.94 -60.03 -41.52
CA GLN A 171 14.46 -59.90 -42.89
C GLN A 171 15.42 -61.03 -43.30
N THR A 172 16.16 -61.64 -42.36
CA THR A 172 17.07 -62.75 -42.65
C THR A 172 16.36 -64.09 -42.93
N ASN A 173 15.09 -64.22 -42.57
CA ASN A 173 14.26 -65.41 -42.87
C ASN A 173 13.54 -65.34 -44.24
N THR A 174 13.82 -64.31 -45.06
CA THR A 174 13.19 -64.09 -46.38
C THR A 174 14.18 -64.03 -47.54
N GLU A 175 15.38 -64.60 -47.40
CA GLU A 175 16.22 -64.85 -48.58
C GLU A 175 15.57 -65.96 -49.43
N PRO A 176 15.23 -65.69 -50.72
CA PRO A 176 14.68 -66.72 -51.58
C PRO A 176 15.73 -67.82 -51.77
N MET A 177 15.34 -69.09 -51.59
CA MET A 177 16.17 -70.23 -52.00
C MET A 177 16.65 -70.01 -53.45
N PRO A 178 17.94 -70.23 -53.75
CA PRO A 178 18.43 -70.08 -55.11
C PRO A 178 17.64 -71.01 -56.04
N ASP A 179 17.16 -70.45 -57.16
CA ASP A 179 16.41 -71.18 -58.18
C ASP A 179 17.26 -72.37 -58.66
N LYS A 180 16.70 -73.59 -58.60
CA LYS A 180 17.38 -74.83 -59.02
C LYS A 180 17.54 -74.94 -60.55
N ARG A 181 17.71 -73.81 -61.24
CA ARG A 181 17.88 -73.70 -62.70
C ARG A 181 19.23 -73.12 -63.13
N GLU A 182 20.22 -73.15 -62.25
CA GLU A 182 21.63 -72.91 -62.58
C GLU A 182 22.52 -74.02 -62.01
N MET A 183 22.22 -75.29 -62.33
CA MET A 183 23.19 -76.38 -62.24
C MET A 183 22.87 -77.37 -63.37
N GLU A 184 23.31 -77.03 -64.58
CA GLU A 184 23.62 -78.02 -65.62
C GLU A 184 24.87 -78.82 -65.23
#